data_AF-A0A672KEP1-F1
#
_entry.id   AF-A0A672KEP1-F1
#
_cell.length_a   1.000
_cell.length_b   1.000
_cell.length_c   1.000
_cell.angle_alpha   90.00
_cell.angle_beta   90.00
_cell.angle_gamma   90.00
#
_symmetry.space_group_name_H-M   'P 1'
#
loop_
_entity.id
_entity.type
_entity.pdbx_description
1 polymer ?
#
loop_
_entity_poly.entity_id
_entity_poly.type
_entity_poly.pdbx_seq_one_letter_code
_entity_poly.pdbx_strand_id
1 'polypeptide(L)'
;ALGWRLKAMLSRLSMSVRPCVSVCRWVHTKEKGKPLMLNPRTNKGMAFTLKERQILGIHGLLPPKIETQDTQAMRFQKNLKKMSDPLQKYIYLMGIQERNERLFYRVLMEDIEALMPIVYTPTVGLKYREKYCTFNDDIQGTASVALAGLLSAQRVVGKSITEHKVLFLGAGEAALGIANLIVMAMMESGMSQAEARKKIWMFDKYGLLVKGRAYETDSNQEGFVHPDPGDVKSFLDAVNVIKPTAIIGVSGAGRLFTHDVIRAMGSLNEHPIIFALSNPTAKAECTAEDAYSLTQGRCLFASGSPFAPVSLEDGRILTPGQGNNAYIFPGVALAVILSGVRHISDTVFLEAAKTLADQLTDEELSQGRLYPPLSNIREVSLQMAIKVRLSWGFGALLKGTSVVLLKVGESTVHSLPPPTIPAGMRLKPATFEL
;
A
#
# COMPACT_ATOMS: atom_id res chain seq x y z
N ALA A 1 -42.35 -42.46 -14.04
CA ALA A 1 -41.69 -42.60 -12.71
C ALA A 1 -40.75 -41.44 -12.31
N LEU A 2 -40.51 -40.41 -13.15
CA LEU A 2 -39.64 -39.27 -12.80
C LEU A 2 -40.37 -37.99 -12.32
N GLY A 3 -41.68 -37.87 -12.54
CA GLY A 3 -42.45 -36.65 -12.21
C GLY A 3 -42.91 -36.52 -10.75
N TRP A 4 -42.99 -37.62 -9.98
CA TRP A 4 -43.47 -37.59 -8.59
C TRP A 4 -42.36 -37.35 -7.56
N ARG A 5 -41.10 -37.66 -7.89
CA ARG A 5 -39.95 -37.38 -7.00
C ARG A 5 -39.51 -35.91 -7.02
N LEU A 6 -39.84 -35.14 -8.06
CA LEU A 6 -39.53 -33.71 -8.13
C LEU A 6 -40.47 -32.83 -7.29
N LYS A 7 -41.76 -33.20 -7.20
CA LYS A 7 -42.73 -32.50 -6.33
C LYS A 7 -42.46 -32.72 -4.83
N ALA A 8 -41.93 -33.88 -4.44
CA ALA A 8 -41.56 -34.15 -3.06
C ALA A 8 -40.29 -33.39 -2.61
N MET A 9 -39.32 -33.16 -3.51
CA MET A 9 -38.12 -32.35 -3.21
C MET A 9 -38.40 -30.83 -3.19
N LEU A 10 -39.32 -30.33 -4.01
CA LEU A 10 -39.64 -28.90 -4.08
C LEU A 10 -40.60 -28.40 -2.98
N SER A 11 -41.26 -29.30 -2.24
CA SER A 11 -42.11 -28.94 -1.10
C SER A 11 -41.35 -28.66 0.21
N ARG A 12 -40.04 -28.92 0.25
CA ARG A 12 -39.19 -28.71 1.45
C ARG A 12 -38.38 -27.41 1.43
N LEU A 13 -38.63 -26.52 0.47
CA LEU A 13 -37.95 -25.24 0.31
C LEU A 13 -38.92 -24.05 0.24
N SER A 14 -40.08 -24.13 0.90
CA SER A 14 -40.90 -22.93 1.14
C SER A 14 -40.39 -22.21 2.39
N MET A 15 -39.83 -21.04 2.14
CA MET A 15 -39.36 -20.03 3.09
C MET A 15 -40.33 -19.80 4.25
N SER A 16 -39.88 -20.07 5.48
CA SER A 16 -40.40 -19.36 6.65
C SER A 16 -39.64 -18.03 6.74
N VAL A 17 -40.18 -17.00 6.07
CA VAL A 17 -39.76 -15.62 6.31
C VAL A 17 -40.33 -15.23 7.68
N ARG A 18 -39.54 -15.43 8.74
CA ARG A 18 -39.76 -14.69 9.99
C ARG A 18 -39.20 -13.29 9.77
N PRO A 19 -39.94 -12.22 10.08
CA PRO A 19 -39.37 -10.88 10.06
C PRO A 19 -38.28 -10.87 11.14
N CYS A 20 -37.02 -10.83 10.70
CA CYS A 20 -35.89 -10.57 11.56
C CYS A 20 -36.03 -9.12 12.02
N VAL A 21 -36.74 -8.91 13.12
CA VAL A 21 -36.73 -7.65 13.85
C VAL A 21 -35.28 -7.40 14.19
N SER A 22 -34.71 -6.35 13.60
CA SER A 22 -33.40 -5.80 13.91
C SER A 22 -33.36 -5.40 15.38
N VAL A 23 -33.18 -6.37 16.27
CA VAL A 23 -32.78 -6.10 17.64
C VAL A 23 -31.34 -5.66 17.53
N CYS A 24 -31.13 -4.36 17.74
CA CYS A 24 -29.81 -3.78 17.98
C CYS A 24 -29.19 -4.56 19.15
N ARG A 25 -28.44 -5.61 18.83
CA ARG A 25 -27.79 -6.46 19.81
C ARG A 25 -26.63 -5.66 20.34
N TRP A 26 -26.86 -4.92 21.43
CA TRP A 26 -25.78 -4.50 22.30
C TRP A 26 -24.86 -5.70 22.46
N VAL A 27 -23.58 -5.54 22.12
CA VAL A 27 -22.59 -6.60 22.21
C VAL A 27 -22.52 -7.02 23.68
N HIS A 28 -23.30 -8.03 24.05
CA HIS A 28 -23.20 -8.68 25.34
C HIS A 28 -21.91 -9.49 25.25
N THR A 29 -20.81 -8.93 25.75
CA THR A 29 -19.54 -9.63 25.81
C THR A 29 -19.75 -10.87 26.68
N LYS A 30 -19.74 -12.05 26.07
CA LYS A 30 -19.79 -13.33 26.80
C LYS A 30 -18.57 -13.52 27.72
N GLU A 31 -17.52 -12.76 27.47
CA GLU A 31 -16.25 -12.79 28.19
C GLU A 31 -16.39 -12.17 29.59
N LYS A 32 -15.86 -12.87 30.60
CA LYS A 32 -15.76 -12.45 32.01
C LYS A 32 -14.38 -12.80 32.55
N GLY A 33 -14.00 -12.26 33.71
CA GLY A 33 -12.74 -12.57 34.36
C GLY A 33 -11.51 -12.15 33.53
N LYS A 34 -10.44 -12.95 33.60
CA LYS A 34 -9.17 -12.67 32.90
C LYS A 34 -9.31 -12.49 31.38
N PRO A 35 -10.08 -13.32 30.62
CA PRO A 35 -10.28 -13.10 29.18
C PRO A 35 -10.74 -11.69 28.81
N LEU A 36 -11.69 -11.13 29.57
CA LEU A 36 -12.19 -9.77 29.36
C LEU A 36 -11.11 -8.69 29.61
N MET A 37 -10.17 -8.95 30.51
CA MET A 37 -9.04 -8.05 30.81
C MET A 37 -7.91 -8.15 29.79
N LEU A 38 -7.76 -9.31 29.12
CA LEU A 38 -6.75 -9.53 28.10
C LEU A 38 -7.22 -9.07 26.71
N ASN A 39 -8.52 -8.91 26.51
CA ASN A 39 -9.08 -8.41 25.26
C ASN A 39 -9.03 -6.87 25.20
N PRO A 40 -8.26 -6.26 24.27
CA PRO A 40 -8.07 -4.81 24.20
C PRO A 40 -9.36 -4.02 23.93
N ARG A 41 -10.35 -4.66 23.29
CA ARG A 41 -11.64 -4.05 22.93
C ARG A 41 -12.57 -3.89 24.14
N THR A 42 -12.43 -4.76 25.13
CA THR A 42 -13.30 -4.81 26.31
C THR A 42 -12.62 -4.28 27.55
N ASN A 43 -11.30 -4.35 27.63
CA ASN A 43 -10.53 -3.90 28.78
C ASN A 43 -10.64 -2.38 28.96
N LYS A 44 -11.01 -1.96 30.18
CA LYS A 44 -11.04 -0.55 30.60
C LYS A 44 -9.92 -0.21 31.58
N GLY A 45 -9.07 -1.17 31.95
CA GLY A 45 -8.07 -1.01 33.00
C GLY A 45 -8.72 -0.58 34.31
N MET A 46 -8.22 0.51 34.90
CA MET A 46 -8.72 1.03 36.18
C MET A 46 -10.09 1.73 36.08
N ALA A 47 -10.64 1.89 34.86
CA ALA A 47 -11.95 2.51 34.65
C ALA A 47 -13.13 1.56 34.83
N PHE A 48 -12.91 0.27 35.12
CA PHE A 48 -13.99 -0.58 35.59
C PHE A 48 -14.50 -0.08 36.95
N THR A 49 -15.77 0.29 37.01
CA THR A 49 -16.49 0.63 38.24
C THR A 49 -16.57 -0.56 39.18
N LEU A 50 -16.80 -0.34 40.48
CA LEU A 50 -16.93 -1.43 41.44
C LEU A 50 -18.03 -2.42 41.05
N LYS A 51 -19.17 -1.90 40.58
CA LYS A 51 -20.30 -2.71 40.09
C LYS A 51 -19.92 -3.55 38.88
N GLU A 52 -19.23 -2.99 37.90
CA GLU A 52 -18.73 -3.75 36.75
C GLU A 52 -17.74 -4.83 37.20
N ARG A 53 -16.84 -4.53 38.13
CA ARG A 53 -15.87 -5.51 38.62
C ARG A 53 -16.53 -6.72 39.26
N GLN A 54 -17.58 -6.50 40.05
CA GLN A 54 -18.36 -7.55 40.68
C GLN A 54 -19.13 -8.39 39.65
N ILE A 55 -19.85 -7.75 38.72
CA ILE A 55 -20.68 -8.42 37.72
C ILE A 55 -19.83 -9.23 36.71
N LEU A 56 -18.67 -8.70 36.34
CA LEU A 56 -17.77 -9.27 35.34
C LEU A 56 -16.75 -10.25 35.95
N GLY A 57 -16.76 -10.47 37.27
CA GLY A 57 -15.87 -11.42 37.93
C GLY A 57 -14.39 -11.01 37.90
N ILE A 58 -14.10 -9.71 37.98
CA ILE A 58 -12.74 -9.15 38.01
C ILE A 58 -12.43 -8.39 39.32
N HIS A 59 -13.36 -8.43 40.28
CA HIS A 59 -13.11 -7.90 41.62
C HIS A 59 -11.97 -8.69 42.29
N GLY A 60 -10.98 -7.98 42.85
CA GLY A 60 -9.75 -8.58 43.38
C GLY A 60 -8.62 -8.76 42.37
N LEU A 61 -8.87 -8.67 41.05
CA LEU A 61 -7.83 -8.78 40.00
C LEU A 61 -7.21 -7.43 39.62
N LEU A 62 -7.80 -6.32 40.07
CA LEU A 62 -7.35 -4.96 39.82
C LEU A 62 -7.12 -4.25 41.16
N PRO A 63 -6.14 -3.33 41.25
CA PRO A 63 -5.96 -2.50 42.45
C PRO A 63 -7.27 -1.78 42.85
N PRO A 64 -7.49 -1.49 44.14
CA PRO A 64 -8.79 -1.04 44.65
C PRO A 64 -9.22 0.35 44.16
N LYS A 65 -8.29 1.12 43.57
CA LYS A 65 -8.58 2.44 43.00
C LYS A 65 -9.41 2.31 41.72
N ILE A 66 -10.36 3.23 41.51
CA ILE A 66 -11.10 3.39 40.25
C ILE A 66 -10.67 4.73 39.63
N GLU A 67 -10.28 4.72 38.36
CA GLU A 67 -9.80 5.91 37.64
C GLU A 67 -10.59 6.10 36.35
N THR A 68 -11.02 7.33 36.06
CA THR A 68 -11.69 7.66 34.78
C THR A 68 -10.74 7.44 33.60
N GLN A 69 -11.31 7.30 32.39
CA GLN A 69 -10.48 7.21 31.18
C GLN A 69 -9.61 8.46 30.99
N ASP A 70 -10.12 9.66 31.31
CA ASP A 70 -9.34 10.90 31.21
C ASP A 70 -8.16 10.91 32.20
N THR A 71 -8.36 10.43 33.43
CA THR A 71 -7.27 10.29 34.40
C THR A 71 -6.18 9.35 33.90
N GLN A 72 -6.59 8.24 33.29
CA GLN A 72 -5.65 7.29 32.67
C GLN A 72 -4.93 7.93 31.48
N ALA A 73 -5.64 8.64 30.60
CA ALA A 73 -5.08 9.30 29.42
C ALA A 73 -4.06 10.37 29.81
N MET A 74 -4.37 11.23 30.80
CA MET A 74 -3.45 12.23 31.33
C MET A 74 -2.15 11.62 31.87
N ARG A 75 -2.24 10.48 32.57
CA ARG A 75 -1.04 9.76 33.06
C ARG A 75 -0.21 9.23 31.88
N PHE A 76 -0.84 8.64 30.88
CA PHE A 76 -0.17 8.14 29.69
C PHE A 76 0.52 9.28 28.91
N GLN A 77 -0.15 10.42 28.72
CA GLN A 77 0.45 11.59 28.09
C GLN A 77 1.62 12.17 28.89
N LYS A 78 1.49 12.24 30.22
CA LYS A 78 2.60 12.71 31.09
C LYS A 78 3.83 11.84 30.95
N ASN A 79 3.66 10.54 30.75
CA ASN A 79 4.78 9.62 30.49
C ASN A 79 5.31 9.78 29.05
N LEU A 80 4.45 9.93 28.05
CA LEU A 80 4.85 10.20 26.66
C LEU A 80 5.70 11.47 26.54
N LYS A 81 5.32 12.55 27.22
CA LYS A 81 6.04 13.83 27.21
C LYS A 81 7.44 13.75 27.84
N LYS A 82 7.69 12.76 28.70
CA LYS A 82 9.02 12.53 29.31
C LYS A 82 9.96 11.76 28.39
N MET A 83 9.42 11.07 27.38
CA MET A 83 10.23 10.30 26.43
C MET A 83 10.75 11.27 25.36
N SER A 84 12.06 11.27 25.11
CA SER A 84 12.68 12.04 24.03
C SER A 84 12.77 11.23 22.74
N ASP A 85 12.99 9.92 22.86
CA ASP A 85 13.13 9.00 21.73
C ASP A 85 11.77 8.70 21.05
N PRO A 86 11.57 9.04 19.76
CA PRO A 86 10.35 8.75 19.01
C PRO A 86 9.94 7.28 19.04
N LEU A 87 10.92 6.38 19.00
CA LEU A 87 10.68 4.95 19.05
C LEU A 87 10.18 4.50 20.43
N GLN A 88 10.77 5.01 21.51
CA GLN A 88 10.32 4.71 22.85
C GLN A 88 8.85 5.13 23.02
N LYS A 89 8.46 6.28 22.46
CA LYS A 89 7.07 6.71 22.39
C LYS A 89 6.20 5.73 21.60
N TYR A 90 6.66 5.26 20.44
CA TYR A 90 5.91 4.27 19.66
C TYR A 90 5.68 2.96 20.42
N ILE A 91 6.72 2.37 21.01
CA ILE A 91 6.61 1.12 21.79
C ILE A 91 5.61 1.32 22.94
N TYR A 92 5.67 2.48 23.58
CA TYR A 92 4.75 2.83 24.65
C TYR A 92 3.30 2.94 24.16
N LEU A 93 3.05 3.55 23.00
CA LEU A 93 1.73 3.67 22.38
C LEU A 93 1.16 2.33 21.92
N MET A 94 1.96 1.48 21.26
CA MET A 94 1.55 0.13 20.85
C MET A 94 1.21 -0.74 22.05
N GLY A 95 1.98 -0.62 23.14
CA GLY A 95 1.66 -1.29 24.39
C GLY A 95 0.32 -0.86 24.98
N ILE A 96 -0.21 0.34 24.67
CA ILE A 96 -1.57 0.73 25.06
C ILE A 96 -2.58 0.10 24.13
N GLN A 97 -2.34 0.16 22.81
CA GLN A 97 -3.25 -0.41 21.81
C GLN A 97 -3.53 -1.90 22.06
N GLU A 98 -2.49 -2.66 22.41
CA GLU A 98 -2.59 -4.09 22.75
C GLU A 98 -3.23 -4.39 24.11
N ARG A 99 -3.49 -3.37 24.95
CA ARG A 99 -4.09 -3.57 26.28
C ARG A 99 -5.45 -2.91 26.43
N ASN A 100 -5.68 -1.76 25.80
CA ASN A 100 -6.88 -0.96 25.92
C ASN A 100 -7.03 -0.06 24.68
N GLU A 101 -7.75 -0.55 23.68
CA GLU A 101 -7.93 0.09 22.38
C GLU A 101 -8.62 1.47 22.51
N ARG A 102 -9.60 1.58 23.41
CA ARG A 102 -10.32 2.85 23.66
C ARG A 102 -9.39 3.91 24.26
N LEU A 103 -8.53 3.51 25.18
CA LEU A 103 -7.56 4.42 25.79
C LEU A 103 -6.48 4.85 24.79
N PHE A 104 -6.06 3.94 23.90
CA PHE A 104 -5.14 4.26 22.80
C PHE A 104 -5.72 5.37 21.92
N TYR A 105 -6.93 5.21 21.39
CA TYR A 105 -7.56 6.24 20.56
C TYR A 105 -7.84 7.53 21.33
N ARG A 106 -8.23 7.45 22.61
CA ARG A 106 -8.40 8.63 23.47
C ARG A 106 -7.11 9.43 23.63
N VAL A 107 -5.96 8.76 23.82
CA VAL A 107 -4.64 9.40 23.93
C VAL A 107 -4.20 9.97 22.58
N LEU A 108 -4.40 9.23 21.49
CA LEU A 108 -4.05 9.64 20.13
C LEU A 108 -4.82 10.89 19.69
N MET A 109 -6.12 10.96 19.99
CA MET A 109 -6.99 12.08 19.59
C MET A 109 -6.68 13.40 20.32
N GLU A 110 -6.05 13.37 21.50
CA GLU A 110 -5.72 14.61 22.21
C GLU A 110 -4.55 15.36 21.57
N ASP A 111 -3.59 14.64 20.98
CA ASP A 111 -2.37 15.22 20.42
C ASP A 111 -2.03 14.52 19.10
N ILE A 112 -3.02 14.50 18.20
CA ILE A 112 -2.93 13.75 16.95
C ILE A 112 -1.77 14.26 16.08
N GLU A 113 -1.53 15.56 16.05
CA GLU A 113 -0.46 16.16 15.24
C GLU A 113 0.93 15.70 15.70
N ALA A 114 1.19 15.63 17.01
CA ALA A 114 2.49 15.18 17.52
C ALA A 114 2.64 13.65 17.53
N LEU A 115 1.54 12.92 17.66
CA LEU A 115 1.56 11.45 17.80
C LEU A 115 1.44 10.72 16.46
N MET A 116 0.83 11.31 15.44
CA MET A 116 0.74 10.70 14.10
C MET A 116 2.11 10.34 13.53
N PRO A 117 3.16 11.21 13.60
CA PRO A 117 4.48 10.84 13.10
C PRO A 117 5.20 9.74 13.91
N ILE A 118 4.68 9.46 15.10
CA ILE A 118 5.18 8.41 15.99
C ILE A 118 4.49 7.07 15.69
N VAL A 119 3.15 7.04 15.60
CA VAL A 119 2.37 5.82 15.33
C VAL A 119 2.32 5.43 13.85
N TYR A 120 2.75 6.33 12.98
CA TYR A 120 2.79 6.16 11.53
C TYR A 120 4.19 6.50 10.98
N THR A 121 4.34 7.30 9.93
CA THR A 121 5.65 7.67 9.35
C THR A 121 6.21 8.95 9.96
N PRO A 122 7.55 9.10 10.12
CA PRO A 122 8.63 8.21 9.65
C PRO A 122 9.06 7.12 10.66
N THR A 123 8.56 7.17 11.90
CA THR A 123 9.09 6.38 13.03
C THR A 123 8.91 4.86 12.84
N VAL A 124 7.78 4.44 12.25
CA VAL A 124 7.48 3.01 12.05
C VAL A 124 8.25 2.40 10.88
N GLY A 125 8.42 3.14 9.78
CA GLY A 125 9.04 2.63 8.55
C GLY A 125 10.54 2.36 8.67
N LEU A 126 11.28 3.26 9.34
CA LEU A 126 12.75 3.23 9.37
C LEU A 126 13.34 2.15 10.29
N LYS A 127 12.68 1.80 11.39
CA LYS A 127 13.25 0.86 12.38
C LYS A 127 12.68 -0.56 12.31
N TYR A 128 11.45 -0.72 11.84
CA TYR A 128 10.79 -2.03 11.86
C TYR A 128 10.97 -2.85 10.60
N ARG A 129 11.46 -2.26 9.50
CA ARG A 129 11.75 -3.00 8.26
C ARG A 129 12.66 -4.22 8.48
N GLU A 130 13.67 -4.08 9.34
CA GLU A 130 14.61 -5.16 9.69
C GLU A 130 14.17 -6.00 10.91
N LYS A 131 13.10 -5.63 11.62
CA LYS A 131 12.68 -6.31 12.86
C LYS A 131 11.32 -6.99 12.78
N TYR A 132 10.45 -6.54 11.88
CA TYR A 132 9.10 -7.02 11.70
C TYR A 132 8.75 -7.12 10.22
N CYS A 133 7.82 -8.00 9.91
CA CYS A 133 7.23 -8.09 8.59
C CYS A 133 6.24 -6.94 8.43
N THR A 134 6.75 -5.78 8.02
CA THR A 134 5.98 -4.54 7.88
C THR A 134 6.31 -3.85 6.55
N PHE A 135 5.33 -3.12 6.03
CA PHE A 135 5.49 -2.20 4.92
C PHE A 135 4.57 -1.00 5.14
N ASN A 136 4.90 0.13 4.51
CA ASN A 136 4.05 1.31 4.52
C ASN A 136 3.37 1.46 3.15
N ASP A 137 2.04 1.41 3.11
CA ASP A 137 1.29 1.51 1.86
C ASP A 137 1.40 2.91 1.21
N ASP A 138 1.37 3.98 2.01
CA ASP A 138 1.48 5.35 1.52
C ASP A 138 2.84 5.63 0.84
N ILE A 139 3.90 4.91 1.22
CA ILE A 139 5.23 4.99 0.59
C ILE A 139 5.40 3.91 -0.47
N GLN A 140 5.35 2.64 -0.08
CA GLN A 140 5.73 1.51 -0.92
C GLN A 140 4.58 1.05 -1.84
N GLY A 141 3.33 1.11 -1.36
CA GLY A 141 2.14 0.89 -2.18
C GLY A 141 2.00 1.95 -3.26
N THR A 142 2.11 3.22 -2.87
CA THR A 142 2.11 4.37 -3.81
C THR A 142 3.25 4.28 -4.82
N ALA A 143 4.46 3.91 -4.37
CA ALA A 143 5.60 3.67 -5.27
C ALA A 143 5.29 2.60 -6.31
N SER A 144 4.74 1.47 -5.87
CA SER A 144 4.42 0.33 -6.73
C SER A 144 3.33 0.67 -7.74
N VAL A 145 2.24 1.31 -7.33
CA VAL A 145 1.15 1.66 -8.26
C VAL A 145 1.57 2.74 -9.25
N ALA A 146 2.37 3.74 -8.84
CA ALA A 146 2.88 4.76 -9.74
C ALA A 146 3.85 4.16 -10.77
N LEU A 147 4.75 3.25 -10.35
CA LEU A 147 5.63 2.54 -11.26
C LEU A 147 4.82 1.66 -12.23
N ALA A 148 3.79 0.96 -11.76
CA ALA A 148 2.93 0.15 -12.63
C ALA A 148 2.32 0.99 -13.75
N GLY A 149 1.75 2.17 -13.42
CA GLY A 149 1.22 3.09 -14.41
C GLY A 149 2.28 3.57 -15.40
N LEU A 150 3.51 3.81 -14.94
CA LEU A 150 4.63 4.20 -15.81
C LEU A 150 5.07 3.06 -16.74
N LEU A 151 5.09 1.81 -16.26
CA LEU A 151 5.35 0.62 -17.08
C LEU A 151 4.23 0.36 -18.09
N SER A 152 2.97 0.63 -17.73
CA SER A 152 1.85 0.58 -18.67
C SER A 152 1.96 1.68 -19.73
N ALA A 153 2.33 2.91 -19.32
CA ALA A 153 2.57 4.00 -20.25
C ALA A 153 3.74 3.69 -21.21
N GLN A 154 4.77 3.00 -20.72
CA GLN A 154 5.89 2.50 -21.52
C GLN A 154 5.43 1.69 -22.73
N ARG A 155 4.44 0.79 -22.55
CA ARG A 155 3.88 -0.06 -23.62
C ARG A 155 3.19 0.78 -24.70
N VAL A 156 2.60 1.92 -24.34
CA VAL A 156 1.94 2.83 -25.29
C VAL A 156 2.97 3.69 -26.02
N VAL A 157 3.96 4.23 -25.30
CA VAL A 157 4.98 5.12 -25.87
C VAL A 157 6.02 4.37 -26.70
N GLY A 158 6.25 3.08 -26.40
CA GLY A 158 7.23 2.25 -27.10
C GLY A 158 8.69 2.57 -26.79
N LYS A 159 8.95 3.29 -25.68
CA LYS A 159 10.31 3.63 -25.20
C LYS A 159 10.64 2.82 -23.97
N SER A 160 11.90 2.48 -23.72
CA SER A 160 12.30 1.81 -22.48
C SER A 160 12.14 2.72 -21.25
N ILE A 161 11.93 2.15 -20.06
CA ILE A 161 11.94 2.88 -18.78
C ILE A 161 13.19 3.74 -18.62
N THR A 162 14.33 3.28 -19.15
CA THR A 162 15.64 3.95 -19.11
C THR A 162 15.73 5.21 -19.99
N GLU A 163 14.82 5.37 -20.94
CA GLU A 163 14.76 6.54 -21.82
C GLU A 163 13.95 7.68 -21.21
N HIS A 164 13.06 7.38 -20.27
CA HIS A 164 12.23 8.38 -19.62
C HIS A 164 13.02 9.28 -18.68
N LYS A 165 12.66 10.57 -18.69
CA LYS A 165 13.10 11.56 -17.70
C LYS A 165 11.87 11.99 -16.90
N VAL A 166 11.93 11.81 -15.59
CA VAL A 166 10.78 11.98 -14.69
C VAL A 166 11.02 13.20 -13.81
N LEU A 167 10.05 14.12 -13.78
CA LEU A 167 10.07 15.29 -12.93
C LEU A 167 8.93 15.21 -11.91
N PHE A 168 9.29 15.20 -10.63
CA PHE A 168 8.35 15.18 -9.52
C PHE A 168 8.00 16.58 -9.06
N LEU A 169 6.73 16.81 -8.78
CA LEU A 169 6.26 17.91 -7.96
C LEU A 169 5.93 17.37 -6.56
N GLY A 170 6.78 17.72 -5.60
CA GLY A 170 6.89 17.11 -4.29
C GLY A 170 8.19 16.31 -4.17
N ALA A 171 8.82 16.39 -2.99
CA ALA A 171 10.04 15.64 -2.65
C ALA A 171 9.92 14.95 -1.27
N GLY A 172 8.69 14.62 -0.86
CA GLY A 172 8.40 13.91 0.38
C GLY A 172 8.55 12.39 0.25
N GLU A 173 8.08 11.65 1.25
CA GLU A 173 8.25 10.20 1.34
C GLU A 173 7.66 9.45 0.13
N ALA A 174 6.48 9.83 -0.35
CA ALA A 174 5.87 9.23 -1.53
C ALA A 174 6.72 9.46 -2.80
N ALA A 175 7.22 10.68 -3.01
CA ALA A 175 8.09 11.01 -4.15
C ALA A 175 9.37 10.18 -4.13
N LEU A 176 10.02 10.09 -2.96
CA LEU A 176 11.23 9.30 -2.76
C LEU A 176 10.97 7.81 -2.95
N GLY A 177 9.84 7.29 -2.46
CA GLY A 177 9.42 5.90 -2.67
C GLY A 177 9.27 5.57 -4.15
N ILE A 178 8.49 6.38 -4.88
CA ILE A 178 8.29 6.20 -6.33
C ILE A 178 9.63 6.31 -7.08
N ALA A 179 10.42 7.34 -6.81
CA ALA A 179 11.70 7.59 -7.48
C ALA A 179 12.71 6.45 -7.28
N ASN A 180 12.84 5.94 -6.05
CA ASN A 180 13.72 4.81 -5.78
C ASN A 180 13.25 3.54 -6.49
N LEU A 181 11.94 3.31 -6.58
CA LEU A 181 11.40 2.14 -7.28
C LEU A 181 11.58 2.24 -8.81
N ILE A 182 11.44 3.45 -9.38
CA ILE A 182 11.79 3.71 -10.79
C ILE A 182 13.28 3.46 -11.04
N VAL A 183 14.16 3.91 -10.14
CA VAL A 183 15.61 3.63 -10.21
C VAL A 183 15.86 2.12 -10.19
N MET A 184 15.19 1.37 -9.32
CA MET A 184 15.30 -0.09 -9.30
C MET A 184 14.84 -0.74 -10.62
N ALA A 185 13.75 -0.24 -11.22
CA ALA A 185 13.27 -0.73 -12.52
C ALA A 185 14.27 -0.44 -13.66
N MET A 186 14.86 0.76 -13.68
CA MET A 186 15.93 1.11 -14.63
C MET A 186 17.17 0.22 -14.44
N MET A 187 17.53 -0.09 -13.20
CA MET A 187 18.63 -0.99 -12.88
C MET A 187 18.37 -2.44 -13.31
N GLU A 188 17.14 -2.94 -13.18
CA GLU A 188 16.74 -4.25 -13.70
C GLU A 188 16.90 -4.33 -15.22
N SER A 189 16.80 -3.20 -15.92
CA SER A 189 17.06 -3.06 -17.36
C SER A 189 18.55 -2.84 -17.71
N GLY A 190 19.45 -2.96 -16.73
CA GLY A 190 20.91 -2.89 -16.93
C GLY A 190 21.54 -1.49 -16.75
N MET A 191 20.78 -0.46 -16.39
CA MET A 191 21.32 0.89 -16.13
C MET A 191 22.02 0.96 -14.76
N SER A 192 23.10 1.73 -14.64
CA SER A 192 23.71 1.95 -13.33
C SER A 192 22.82 2.82 -12.43
N GLN A 193 22.89 2.63 -11.11
CA GLN A 193 22.11 3.43 -10.16
C GLN A 193 22.37 4.94 -10.30
N ALA A 194 23.62 5.31 -10.59
CA ALA A 194 24.01 6.71 -10.77
C ALA A 194 23.40 7.33 -12.05
N GLU A 195 23.33 6.57 -13.15
CA GLU A 195 22.68 7.02 -14.38
C GLU A 195 21.16 7.09 -14.23
N ALA A 196 20.56 6.11 -13.56
CA ALA A 196 19.13 6.09 -13.29
C ALA A 196 18.71 7.31 -12.44
N ARG A 197 19.48 7.64 -11.40
CA ARG A 197 19.22 8.84 -10.58
C ARG A 197 19.29 10.14 -11.37
N LYS A 198 20.17 10.26 -12.37
CA LYS A 198 20.24 11.44 -13.27
C LYS A 198 18.98 11.65 -14.12
N LYS A 199 18.15 10.62 -14.27
CA LYS A 199 16.87 10.70 -14.99
C LYS A 199 15.72 11.23 -14.11
N ILE A 200 15.91 11.32 -12.80
CA ILE A 200 14.86 11.66 -11.84
C ILE A 200 15.13 13.03 -11.22
N TRP A 201 14.20 13.96 -11.42
CA TRP A 201 14.28 15.33 -10.91
C TRP A 201 13.14 15.59 -9.94
N MET A 202 13.36 16.41 -8.92
CA MET A 202 12.35 16.71 -7.89
C MET A 202 12.28 18.21 -7.64
N PHE A 203 11.05 18.70 -7.48
CA PHE A 203 10.75 20.10 -7.18
C PHE A 203 9.89 20.15 -5.91
N ASP A 204 10.38 20.79 -4.84
CA ASP A 204 9.66 20.95 -3.59
C ASP A 204 9.16 22.39 -3.40
N LYS A 205 8.62 22.71 -2.20
CA LYS A 205 8.13 24.06 -1.88
C LYS A 205 9.20 25.15 -1.93
N TYR A 206 10.47 24.79 -1.92
CA TYR A 206 11.62 25.70 -2.00
C TYR A 206 12.25 25.74 -3.39
N GLY A 207 11.76 24.93 -4.34
CA GLY A 207 12.24 24.90 -5.72
C GLY A 207 12.84 23.55 -6.13
N LEU A 208 13.62 23.57 -7.20
CA LEU A 208 14.28 22.38 -7.73
C LEU A 208 15.35 21.87 -6.75
N LEU A 209 15.46 20.55 -6.59
CA LEU A 209 16.50 19.92 -5.76
C LEU A 209 17.85 19.97 -6.49
N VAL A 210 18.61 21.05 -6.23
CA VAL A 210 19.93 21.29 -6.83
C VAL A 210 21.01 21.58 -5.78
N LYS A 211 22.27 21.33 -6.17
CA LYS A 211 23.44 21.62 -5.34
C LYS A 211 23.56 23.11 -5.06
N GLY A 212 23.84 23.46 -3.80
CA GLY A 212 24.03 24.87 -3.41
C GLY A 212 22.74 25.68 -3.27
N ARG A 213 21.55 25.05 -3.32
CA ARG A 213 20.29 25.73 -3.02
C ARG A 213 20.28 26.24 -1.57
N ALA A 214 19.56 27.32 -1.30
CA ALA A 214 19.56 27.98 0.01
C ALA A 214 18.97 27.14 1.17
N TYR A 215 18.05 26.22 0.87
CA TYR A 215 17.40 25.37 1.85
C TYR A 215 18.03 23.98 1.87
N GLU A 216 18.30 23.44 3.06
CA GLU A 216 18.86 22.10 3.19
C GLU A 216 17.94 21.02 2.61
N THR A 217 18.56 19.94 2.15
CA THR A 217 17.89 18.72 1.68
C THR A 217 18.01 17.66 2.75
N ASP A 218 16.99 16.81 2.88
CA ASP A 218 17.03 15.64 3.76
C ASP A 218 18.05 14.61 3.23
N SER A 219 18.62 13.79 4.10
CA SER A 219 19.61 12.75 3.71
C SER A 219 19.05 11.76 2.69
N ASN A 220 17.74 11.49 2.72
CA ASN A 220 17.08 10.62 1.74
C ASN A 220 16.93 11.28 0.36
N GLN A 221 17.03 12.61 0.28
CA GLN A 221 16.92 13.38 -0.96
C GLN A 221 18.26 13.54 -1.68
N GLU A 222 19.39 13.39 -1.00
CA GLU A 222 20.73 13.62 -1.54
C GLU A 222 21.01 12.87 -2.85
N GLY A 223 20.47 11.64 -2.98
CA GLY A 223 20.60 10.82 -4.18
C GLY A 223 19.94 11.42 -5.44
N PHE A 224 19.09 12.43 -5.29
CA PHE A 224 18.34 13.11 -6.35
C PHE A 224 18.68 14.60 -6.46
N VAL A 225 19.74 15.07 -5.78
CA VAL A 225 20.23 16.45 -5.89
C VAL A 225 21.19 16.57 -7.07
N HIS A 226 20.84 17.44 -8.02
CA HIS A 226 21.59 17.61 -9.28
C HIS A 226 22.39 18.91 -9.32
N PRO A 227 23.37 19.05 -10.22
CA PRO A 227 23.92 20.38 -10.54
C PRO A 227 22.80 21.33 -10.98
N ASP A 228 22.93 22.60 -10.62
CA ASP A 228 21.97 23.64 -10.99
C ASP A 228 21.90 23.79 -12.53
N PRO A 229 20.74 23.53 -13.16
CA PRO A 229 20.59 23.66 -14.61
C PRO A 229 20.37 25.11 -15.08
N GLY A 230 20.33 26.10 -14.19
CA GLY A 230 20.21 27.51 -14.53
C GLY A 230 18.99 28.18 -13.89
N ASP A 231 18.37 29.14 -14.60
CA ASP A 231 17.29 29.97 -14.05
C ASP A 231 15.94 29.21 -13.93
N VAL A 232 15.84 28.34 -12.91
CA VAL A 232 14.62 27.58 -12.60
C VAL A 232 13.96 28.16 -11.35
N LYS A 233 12.96 29.03 -11.54
CA LYS A 233 12.22 29.69 -10.45
C LYS A 233 10.86 29.05 -10.18
N SER A 234 10.27 28.42 -11.19
CA SER A 234 8.95 27.79 -11.12
C SER A 234 8.98 26.35 -11.62
N PHE A 235 7.91 25.60 -11.33
CA PHE A 235 7.75 24.24 -11.85
C PHE A 235 7.65 24.23 -13.39
N LEU A 236 7.04 25.27 -13.99
CA LEU A 236 7.01 25.44 -15.44
C LEU A 236 8.42 25.63 -16.02
N ASP A 237 9.26 26.44 -15.37
CA ASP A 237 10.67 26.61 -15.79
C ASP A 237 11.40 25.27 -15.71
N ALA A 238 11.16 24.50 -14.64
CA ALA A 238 11.72 23.16 -14.50
C ALA A 238 11.30 22.25 -15.65
N VAL A 239 10.02 22.24 -16.03
CA VAL A 239 9.52 21.47 -17.18
C VAL A 239 10.21 21.90 -18.48
N ASN A 240 10.33 23.21 -18.73
CA ASN A 240 10.93 23.75 -19.96
C ASN A 240 12.44 23.49 -20.07
N VAL A 241 13.17 23.56 -18.95
CA VAL A 241 14.62 23.33 -18.89
C VAL A 241 14.93 21.83 -18.91
N ILE A 242 14.26 21.04 -18.08
CA ILE A 242 14.53 19.61 -17.91
C ILE A 242 13.98 18.81 -19.09
N LYS A 243 12.88 19.28 -19.70
CA LYS A 243 12.13 18.60 -20.77
C LYS A 243 11.80 17.15 -20.40
N PRO A 244 11.05 16.93 -19.30
CA PRO A 244 10.70 15.59 -18.86
C PRO A 244 9.71 14.92 -19.83
N THR A 245 9.75 13.59 -19.87
CA THR A 245 8.74 12.79 -20.57
C THR A 245 7.56 12.47 -19.67
N ALA A 246 7.78 12.49 -18.35
CA ALA A 246 6.76 12.23 -17.33
C ALA A 246 6.83 13.26 -16.21
N ILE A 247 5.67 13.77 -15.79
CA ILE A 247 5.52 14.54 -14.56
C ILE A 247 4.65 13.79 -13.55
N ILE A 248 5.09 13.74 -12.30
CA ILE A 248 4.40 13.04 -11.21
C ILE A 248 4.18 14.00 -10.04
N GLY A 249 2.91 14.24 -9.74
CA GLY A 249 2.47 15.11 -8.66
C GLY A 249 2.13 14.32 -7.41
N VAL A 250 2.84 14.59 -6.32
CA VAL A 250 2.65 14.00 -4.98
C VAL A 250 2.89 15.06 -3.89
N SER A 251 2.45 16.29 -4.17
CA SER A 251 2.73 17.47 -3.34
C SER A 251 1.70 17.71 -2.24
N GLY A 252 0.48 17.18 -2.40
CA GLY A 252 -0.68 17.53 -1.58
C GLY A 252 -1.17 18.97 -1.74
N ALA A 253 -0.61 19.74 -2.67
CA ALA A 253 -0.80 21.19 -2.77
C ALA A 253 -1.81 21.63 -3.83
N GLY A 254 -2.33 20.73 -4.68
CA GLY A 254 -3.45 20.95 -5.61
C GLY A 254 -3.21 22.01 -6.70
N ARG A 255 -3.73 21.76 -7.92
CA ARG A 255 -3.76 22.74 -9.03
C ARG A 255 -2.40 23.35 -9.43
N LEU A 256 -1.31 22.64 -9.16
CA LEU A 256 0.04 23.09 -9.48
C LEU A 256 0.55 22.61 -10.85
N PHE A 257 -0.11 21.62 -11.46
CA PHE A 257 0.02 21.37 -12.88
C PHE A 257 -0.89 22.36 -13.61
N THR A 258 -0.41 23.60 -13.69
CA THR A 258 -1.13 24.69 -14.35
C THR A 258 -1.37 24.36 -15.83
N HIS A 259 -2.29 25.08 -16.46
CA HIS A 259 -2.56 24.89 -17.89
C HIS A 259 -1.30 25.04 -18.74
N ASP A 260 -0.41 25.96 -18.39
CA ASP A 260 0.85 26.16 -19.11
C ASP A 260 1.83 25.01 -18.90
N VAL A 261 1.86 24.40 -17.72
CA VAL A 261 2.63 23.17 -17.46
C VAL A 261 2.12 22.02 -18.34
N ILE A 262 0.80 21.83 -18.42
CA ILE A 262 0.19 20.76 -19.22
C ILE A 262 0.45 21.00 -20.72
N ARG A 263 0.28 22.24 -21.21
CA ARG A 263 0.58 22.61 -22.60
C ARG A 263 2.06 22.44 -22.94
N ALA A 264 2.96 22.80 -22.01
CA ALA A 264 4.39 22.58 -22.18
C ALA A 264 4.71 21.09 -22.32
N MET A 265 4.16 20.25 -21.44
CA MET A 265 4.29 18.78 -21.56
C MET A 265 3.78 18.26 -22.89
N GLY A 266 2.60 18.71 -23.34
CA GLY A 266 1.99 18.33 -24.62
C GLY A 266 2.74 18.82 -25.86
N SER A 267 3.52 19.90 -25.75
CA SER A 267 4.39 20.40 -26.81
C SER A 267 5.73 19.66 -26.86
N LEU A 268 6.23 19.22 -25.70
CA LEU A 268 7.53 18.53 -25.58
C LEU A 268 7.44 17.04 -25.94
N ASN A 269 6.26 16.44 -25.83
CA ASN A 269 6.06 15.00 -25.98
C ASN A 269 4.82 14.69 -26.83
N GLU A 270 4.94 13.71 -27.74
CA GLU A 270 3.82 13.15 -28.50
C GLU A 270 2.74 12.59 -27.55
N HIS A 271 3.18 11.81 -26.55
CA HIS A 271 2.36 11.21 -25.50
C HIS A 271 2.91 11.59 -24.12
N PRO A 272 2.57 12.80 -23.60
CA PRO A 272 3.06 13.23 -22.30
C PRO A 272 2.46 12.37 -21.19
N ILE A 273 3.30 11.90 -20.26
CA ILE A 273 2.84 11.14 -19.09
C ILE A 273 2.59 12.13 -17.94
N ILE A 274 1.36 12.19 -17.45
CA ILE A 274 0.93 13.17 -16.45
C ILE A 274 0.20 12.45 -15.32
N PHE A 275 0.86 12.29 -14.17
CA PHE A 275 0.27 11.63 -12.99
C PHE A 275 -0.05 12.66 -11.90
N ALA A 276 -1.33 12.84 -11.57
CA ALA A 276 -1.81 13.74 -10.52
C ALA A 276 -2.26 12.91 -9.29
N LEU A 277 -1.30 12.48 -8.47
CA LEU A 277 -1.52 11.45 -7.46
C LEU A 277 -1.93 11.99 -6.09
N SER A 278 -1.93 13.31 -5.90
CA SER A 278 -2.36 13.90 -4.64
C SER A 278 -3.85 13.69 -4.37
N ASN A 279 -4.16 13.35 -3.11
CA ASN A 279 -5.50 13.06 -2.62
C ASN A 279 -5.95 14.06 -1.55
N PRO A 280 -7.27 14.29 -1.38
CA PRO A 280 -8.39 13.88 -2.25
C PRO A 280 -8.42 14.68 -3.57
N THR A 281 -9.46 14.54 -4.40
CA THR A 281 -9.59 15.23 -5.72
C THR A 281 -9.31 16.73 -5.66
N ALA A 282 -9.68 17.41 -4.58
CA ALA A 282 -9.42 18.84 -4.37
C ALA A 282 -7.92 19.19 -4.26
N LYS A 283 -7.07 18.20 -3.99
CA LYS A 283 -5.61 18.30 -3.88
C LYS A 283 -4.88 17.73 -5.09
N ALA A 284 -5.59 17.19 -6.07
CA ALA A 284 -4.99 16.73 -7.32
C ALA A 284 -4.28 17.90 -8.03
N GLU A 285 -3.12 17.63 -8.60
CA GLU A 285 -2.29 18.64 -9.28
C GLU A 285 -2.98 19.25 -10.50
N CYS A 286 -3.82 18.49 -11.19
CA CYS A 286 -4.75 18.94 -12.22
C CYS A 286 -5.97 17.99 -12.29
N THR A 287 -6.98 18.39 -13.05
CA THR A 287 -8.12 17.51 -13.37
C THR A 287 -7.83 16.66 -14.60
N ALA A 288 -8.52 15.53 -14.74
CA ALA A 288 -8.47 14.73 -15.97
C ALA A 288 -8.94 15.54 -17.19
N GLU A 289 -9.96 16.38 -17.02
CA GLU A 289 -10.49 17.28 -18.05
C GLU A 289 -9.40 18.22 -18.57
N ASP A 290 -8.71 18.94 -17.67
CA ASP A 290 -7.61 19.83 -18.05
C ASP A 290 -6.49 19.07 -18.76
N ALA A 291 -6.11 17.91 -18.23
CA ALA A 291 -5.02 17.10 -18.78
C ALA A 291 -5.32 16.66 -20.21
N TYR A 292 -6.51 16.09 -20.46
CA TYR A 292 -6.87 15.60 -21.78
C TYR A 292 -7.15 16.74 -22.76
N SER A 293 -7.96 17.74 -22.38
CA SER A 293 -8.37 18.80 -23.29
C SER A 293 -7.18 19.67 -23.75
N LEU A 294 -6.25 19.99 -22.84
CA LEU A 294 -5.05 20.78 -23.19
C LEU A 294 -3.98 20.01 -23.96
N THR A 295 -4.04 18.68 -23.96
CA THR A 295 -3.13 17.80 -24.73
C THR A 295 -3.82 17.11 -25.90
N GLN A 296 -5.03 17.54 -26.27
CA GLN A 296 -5.81 16.98 -27.38
C GLN A 296 -6.03 15.45 -27.24
N GLY A 297 -6.20 14.99 -26.00
CA GLY A 297 -6.39 13.58 -25.66
C GLY A 297 -5.16 12.71 -25.79
N ARG A 298 -3.96 13.28 -26.03
CA ARG A 298 -2.73 12.51 -26.24
C ARG A 298 -2.03 12.11 -24.95
N CYS A 299 -2.30 12.80 -23.83
CA CYS A 299 -1.63 12.50 -22.57
C CYS A 299 -2.02 11.13 -22.02
N LEU A 300 -1.04 10.46 -21.41
CA LEU A 300 -1.23 9.27 -20.60
C LEU A 300 -1.43 9.73 -19.16
N PHE A 301 -2.70 9.84 -18.78
CA PHE A 301 -3.10 10.43 -17.50
C PHE A 301 -3.50 9.37 -16.47
N ALA A 302 -3.02 9.56 -15.24
CA ALA A 302 -3.49 8.83 -14.08
C ALA A 302 -3.65 9.76 -12.87
N SER A 303 -4.55 9.42 -11.97
CA SER A 303 -4.77 10.18 -10.74
C SER A 303 -4.88 9.31 -9.50
N GLY A 304 -4.59 9.88 -8.34
CA GLY A 304 -4.78 9.19 -7.05
C GLY A 304 -6.26 9.08 -6.69
N SER A 305 -7.01 10.14 -6.97
CA SER A 305 -8.46 10.23 -6.75
C SER A 305 -9.25 9.95 -8.04
N PRO A 306 -10.48 9.42 -7.95
CA PRO A 306 -11.29 9.13 -9.13
C PRO A 306 -11.76 10.41 -9.83
N PHE A 307 -11.75 10.38 -11.16
CA PHE A 307 -12.38 11.38 -12.02
C PHE A 307 -13.40 10.70 -12.93
N ALA A 308 -14.42 11.46 -13.35
CA ALA A 308 -15.38 10.99 -14.34
C ALA A 308 -14.70 10.83 -15.71
N PRO A 309 -15.25 10.00 -16.62
CA PRO A 309 -14.84 9.98 -18.02
C PRO A 309 -14.97 11.37 -18.65
N VAL A 310 -14.03 11.70 -19.55
CA VAL A 310 -13.93 12.99 -20.24
C VAL A 310 -14.30 12.80 -21.70
N SER A 311 -15.21 13.64 -22.20
CA SER A 311 -15.61 13.64 -23.61
C SER A 311 -14.85 14.74 -24.34
N LEU A 312 -14.07 14.37 -25.35
CA LEU A 312 -13.30 15.31 -26.16
C LEU A 312 -14.15 15.89 -27.29
N GLU A 313 -13.72 17.04 -27.82
CA GLU A 313 -14.38 17.73 -28.94
C GLU A 313 -14.44 16.87 -30.21
N ASP A 314 -13.50 15.94 -30.38
CA ASP A 314 -13.44 14.99 -31.51
C ASP A 314 -14.36 13.75 -31.33
N GLY A 315 -15.13 13.71 -30.24
CA GLY A 315 -16.09 12.64 -29.94
C GLY A 315 -15.49 11.44 -29.20
N ARG A 316 -14.18 11.39 -28.96
CA ARG A 316 -13.58 10.34 -28.11
C ARG A 316 -13.99 10.52 -26.64
N ILE A 317 -14.20 9.40 -25.95
CA ILE A 317 -14.45 9.37 -24.51
C ILE A 317 -13.28 8.67 -23.83
N LEU A 318 -12.53 9.40 -23.00
CA LEU A 318 -11.38 8.88 -22.27
C LEU A 318 -11.74 8.64 -20.81
N THR A 319 -11.40 7.46 -20.31
CA THR A 319 -11.61 7.10 -18.90
C THR A 319 -10.29 7.17 -18.15
N PRO A 320 -10.08 8.15 -17.26
CA PRO A 320 -8.81 8.30 -16.54
C PRO A 320 -8.54 7.10 -15.63
N GLY A 321 -7.31 6.60 -15.68
CA GLY A 321 -6.85 5.55 -14.79
C GLY A 321 -6.68 6.06 -13.36
N GLN A 322 -7.06 5.25 -12.37
CA GLN A 322 -6.82 5.56 -10.97
C GLN A 322 -5.60 4.76 -10.47
N GLY A 323 -4.52 5.46 -10.12
CA GLY A 323 -3.35 4.90 -9.45
C GLY A 323 -3.66 4.61 -7.98
N ASN A 324 -4.58 3.67 -7.74
CA ASN A 324 -5.08 3.33 -6.41
C ASN A 324 -4.24 2.22 -5.77
N ASN A 325 -3.72 2.47 -4.56
CA ASN A 325 -2.94 1.49 -3.81
C ASN A 325 -3.70 0.18 -3.53
N ALA A 326 -5.04 0.19 -3.64
CA ALA A 326 -5.87 -1.02 -3.59
C ALA A 326 -5.47 -2.09 -4.61
N TYR A 327 -4.79 -1.75 -5.71
CA TYR A 327 -4.24 -2.77 -6.61
C TYR A 327 -3.04 -3.53 -6.02
N ILE A 328 -2.33 -2.93 -5.07
CA ILE A 328 -1.04 -3.43 -4.57
C ILE A 328 -1.21 -4.16 -3.23
N PHE A 329 -1.68 -3.45 -2.19
CA PHE A 329 -1.61 -3.99 -0.83
C PHE A 329 -2.36 -5.32 -0.62
N PRO A 330 -3.51 -5.62 -1.26
CA PRO A 330 -4.17 -6.91 -1.06
C PRO A 330 -3.34 -8.08 -1.61
N GLY A 331 -2.79 -7.92 -2.82
CA GLY A 331 -1.96 -8.94 -3.46
C GLY A 331 -0.63 -9.15 -2.74
N VAL A 332 0.04 -8.05 -2.34
CA VAL A 332 1.27 -8.11 -1.54
C VAL A 332 1.01 -8.75 -0.18
N ALA A 333 -0.03 -8.33 0.54
CA ALA A 333 -0.36 -8.90 1.85
C ALA A 333 -0.70 -10.40 1.75
N LEU A 334 -1.46 -10.80 0.72
CA LEU A 334 -1.74 -12.22 0.46
C LEU A 334 -0.45 -13.00 0.19
N ALA A 335 0.47 -12.45 -0.63
CA ALA A 335 1.76 -13.07 -0.89
C ALA A 335 2.55 -13.28 0.40
N VAL A 336 2.66 -12.23 1.24
CA VAL A 336 3.38 -12.23 2.53
C VAL A 336 2.82 -13.30 3.47
N ILE A 337 1.50 -13.36 3.61
CA ILE A 337 0.82 -14.31 4.51
C ILE A 337 1.06 -15.75 4.04
N LEU A 338 0.94 -16.01 2.73
CA LEU A 338 1.09 -17.36 2.17
C LEU A 338 2.55 -17.84 2.11
N SER A 339 3.52 -16.92 2.04
CA SER A 339 4.95 -17.26 1.99
C SER A 339 5.60 -17.36 3.38
N GLY A 340 4.99 -16.76 4.41
CA GLY A 340 5.56 -16.73 5.76
C GLY A 340 6.85 -15.92 5.85
N VAL A 341 7.08 -14.98 4.94
CA VAL A 341 8.29 -14.14 4.97
C VAL A 341 8.34 -13.25 6.21
N ARG A 342 9.55 -12.99 6.68
CA ARG A 342 9.79 -12.17 7.87
C ARG A 342 10.10 -10.70 7.55
N HIS A 343 10.50 -10.40 6.31
CA HIS A 343 10.86 -9.07 5.85
C HIS A 343 10.34 -8.84 4.43
N ILE A 344 9.90 -7.61 4.16
CA ILE A 344 9.37 -7.19 2.86
C ILE A 344 10.39 -6.22 2.23
N SER A 345 11.06 -6.67 1.17
CA SER A 345 12.02 -5.88 0.40
C SER A 345 11.33 -5.06 -0.69
N ASP A 346 11.99 -4.02 -1.21
CA ASP A 346 11.42 -3.19 -2.29
C ASP A 346 11.28 -3.96 -3.61
N THR A 347 12.02 -5.06 -3.79
CA THR A 347 11.84 -5.98 -4.92
C THR A 347 10.44 -6.57 -5.00
N VAL A 348 9.74 -6.68 -3.86
CA VAL A 348 8.33 -7.12 -3.80
C VAL A 348 7.43 -6.13 -4.49
N PHE A 349 7.65 -4.84 -4.22
CA PHE A 349 6.86 -3.76 -4.79
C PHE A 349 7.19 -3.52 -6.26
N LEU A 350 8.44 -3.78 -6.67
CA LEU A 350 8.84 -3.80 -8.08
C LEU A 350 8.10 -4.92 -8.83
N GLU A 351 8.09 -6.15 -8.29
CA GLU A 351 7.41 -7.28 -8.93
C GLU A 351 5.88 -7.11 -8.92
N ALA A 352 5.32 -6.53 -7.86
CA ALA A 352 3.91 -6.16 -7.80
C ALA A 352 3.56 -5.13 -8.89
N ALA A 353 4.42 -4.11 -9.10
CA ALA A 353 4.21 -3.09 -10.12
C ALA A 353 4.20 -3.69 -11.54
N LYS A 354 5.17 -4.55 -11.83
CA LYS A 354 5.25 -5.30 -13.10
C LYS A 354 4.02 -6.18 -13.31
N THR A 355 3.65 -6.94 -12.28
CA THR A 355 2.48 -7.83 -12.36
C THR A 355 1.21 -7.04 -12.65
N LEU A 356 1.01 -5.88 -12.00
CA LEU A 356 -0.14 -5.00 -12.27
C LEU A 356 -0.13 -4.47 -13.70
N ALA A 357 1.03 -4.02 -14.21
CA ALA A 357 1.16 -3.52 -15.58
C ALA A 357 0.89 -4.61 -16.64
N ASP A 358 1.20 -5.88 -16.33
CA ASP A 358 0.94 -7.04 -17.19
C ASP A 358 -0.55 -7.46 -17.22
N GLN A 359 -1.38 -6.97 -16.31
CA GLN A 359 -2.83 -7.28 -16.29
C GLN A 359 -3.64 -6.45 -17.29
N LEU A 360 -3.03 -5.45 -17.94
CA LEU A 360 -3.69 -4.65 -18.97
C LEU A 360 -3.64 -5.36 -20.32
N THR A 361 -4.82 -5.47 -20.94
CA THR A 361 -4.96 -5.88 -22.33
C THR A 361 -4.55 -4.76 -23.28
N ASP A 362 -4.16 -5.11 -24.51
CA ASP A 362 -3.82 -4.12 -25.54
C ASP A 362 -5.04 -3.26 -25.93
N GLU A 363 -6.25 -3.81 -25.83
CA GLU A 363 -7.50 -3.06 -26.04
C GLU A 363 -7.67 -1.96 -24.97
N GLU A 364 -7.49 -2.29 -23.69
CA GLU A 364 -7.58 -1.30 -22.60
C GLU A 364 -6.50 -0.22 -22.73
N LEU A 365 -5.28 -0.59 -23.13
CA LEU A 365 -4.21 0.38 -23.41
C LEU A 365 -4.56 1.30 -24.58
N SER A 366 -5.17 0.76 -25.65
CA SER A 366 -5.61 1.57 -26.81
C SER A 366 -6.70 2.58 -26.45
N GLN A 367 -7.47 2.33 -25.39
CA GLN A 367 -8.45 3.25 -24.82
C GLN A 367 -7.81 4.31 -23.89
N GLY A 368 -6.48 4.29 -23.74
CA GLY A 368 -5.75 5.22 -22.87
C GLY A 368 -5.76 4.84 -21.39
N ARG A 369 -6.16 3.61 -21.03
CA ARG A 369 -6.14 3.16 -19.64
C ARG A 369 -4.72 2.75 -19.23
N LEU A 370 -4.31 3.19 -18.05
CA LEU A 370 -3.01 2.82 -17.44
C LEU A 370 -3.13 1.81 -16.31
N TYR A 371 -4.36 1.42 -15.97
CA TYR A 371 -4.65 0.41 -14.95
C TYR A 371 -5.85 -0.43 -15.39
N PRO A 372 -5.89 -1.73 -15.02
CA PRO A 372 -7.06 -2.56 -15.30
C PRO A 372 -8.31 -2.01 -14.59
N PRO A 373 -9.52 -2.45 -14.96
CA PRO A 373 -10.74 -2.11 -14.24
C PRO A 373 -10.70 -2.62 -12.80
N LEU A 374 -11.23 -1.82 -11.85
CA LEU A 374 -11.32 -2.22 -10.44
C LEU A 374 -12.15 -3.50 -10.22
N SER A 375 -13.04 -3.88 -11.14
CA SER A 375 -13.75 -5.16 -11.12
C SER A 375 -12.81 -6.36 -11.13
N ASN A 376 -11.60 -6.21 -11.70
CA ASN A 376 -10.62 -7.28 -11.86
C ASN A 376 -9.66 -7.38 -10.67
N ILE A 377 -9.83 -6.54 -9.63
CA ILE A 377 -8.88 -6.41 -8.50
C ILE A 377 -8.58 -7.72 -7.77
N ARG A 378 -9.54 -8.66 -7.71
CA ARG A 378 -9.33 -9.98 -7.09
C ARG A 378 -8.36 -10.83 -7.90
N GLU A 379 -8.50 -10.85 -9.22
CA GLU A 379 -7.62 -11.57 -10.12
C GLU A 379 -6.22 -10.96 -10.11
N VAL A 380 -6.14 -9.62 -10.20
CA VAL A 380 -4.90 -8.85 -10.05
C VAL A 380 -4.18 -9.24 -8.75
N SER A 381 -4.91 -9.28 -7.63
CA SER A 381 -4.36 -9.64 -6.32
C SER A 381 -3.84 -11.09 -6.27
N LEU A 382 -4.54 -12.03 -6.91
CA LEU A 382 -4.14 -13.43 -6.99
C LEU A 382 -2.87 -13.60 -7.82
N GLN A 383 -2.82 -13.02 -9.01
CA GLN A 383 -1.65 -13.07 -9.89
C GLN A 383 -0.43 -12.43 -9.24
N MET A 384 -0.62 -11.28 -8.60
CA MET A 384 0.42 -10.61 -7.82
C MET A 384 0.94 -11.50 -6.70
N ALA A 385 0.04 -12.15 -5.95
CA ALA A 385 0.45 -13.06 -4.88
C ALA A 385 1.28 -14.24 -5.39
N ILE A 386 0.93 -14.80 -6.55
CA ILE A 386 1.68 -15.88 -7.20
C ILE A 386 3.08 -15.39 -7.61
N LYS A 387 3.16 -14.28 -8.33
CA LYS A 387 4.42 -13.74 -8.87
C LYS A 387 5.39 -13.28 -7.78
N VAL A 388 4.90 -12.52 -6.81
CA VAL A 388 5.69 -12.08 -5.65
C VAL A 388 6.22 -13.29 -4.86
N ARG A 389 5.38 -14.32 -4.65
CA ARG A 389 5.82 -15.54 -3.98
C ARG A 389 6.90 -16.29 -4.76
N LEU A 390 6.79 -16.38 -6.08
CA LEU A 390 7.80 -17.04 -6.92
C LEU A 390 9.14 -16.29 -6.89
N SER A 391 9.10 -14.96 -6.92
CA SER A 391 10.28 -14.09 -6.74
C SER A 391 11.02 -14.40 -5.43
N TRP A 392 10.30 -14.63 -4.33
CA TRP A 392 10.91 -15.09 -3.07
C TRP A 392 11.38 -16.54 -3.10
N GLY A 393 10.64 -17.44 -3.73
CA GLY A 393 10.94 -18.88 -3.78
C GLY A 393 12.29 -19.18 -4.44
N PHE A 394 12.64 -18.47 -5.51
CA PHE A 394 13.95 -18.59 -6.16
C PHE A 394 15.09 -18.03 -5.29
N GLY A 395 14.86 -16.91 -4.59
CA GLY A 395 15.82 -16.36 -3.65
C GLY A 395 16.07 -17.25 -2.42
N ALA A 396 15.05 -17.98 -1.97
CA ALA A 396 15.13 -18.94 -0.88
C ALA A 396 15.86 -20.25 -1.28
N LEU A 397 15.65 -20.75 -2.50
CA LEU A 397 16.38 -21.90 -3.05
C LEU A 397 17.89 -21.61 -3.13
N LEU A 398 18.28 -20.41 -3.57
CA LEU A 398 19.68 -19.99 -3.62
C LEU A 398 20.30 -19.77 -2.23
N LYS A 399 19.48 -19.53 -1.19
CA LYS A 399 19.90 -19.36 0.21
C LYS A 399 19.70 -20.62 1.06
N GLY A 400 19.48 -21.78 0.45
CA GLY A 400 19.36 -23.06 1.16
C GLY A 400 18.14 -23.20 2.07
N THR A 401 17.11 -22.35 1.90
CA THR A 401 15.88 -22.43 2.68
C THR A 401 14.88 -23.30 1.94
N SER A 402 14.45 -24.41 2.56
CA SER A 402 13.51 -25.36 1.94
C SER A 402 12.15 -24.70 1.72
N VAL A 403 11.78 -24.45 0.45
CA VAL A 403 10.45 -23.98 0.06
C VAL A 403 9.59 -25.20 -0.22
N VAL A 404 8.59 -25.46 0.63
CA VAL A 404 7.57 -26.48 0.37
C VAL A 404 6.58 -25.92 -0.66
N LEU A 405 6.71 -26.36 -1.90
CA LEU A 405 5.71 -26.14 -2.95
C LEU A 405 4.48 -27.01 -2.66
N LEU A 406 3.41 -26.41 -2.14
CA LEU A 406 2.09 -27.03 -2.13
C LEU A 406 1.51 -26.94 -3.55
N LYS A 407 1.57 -28.06 -4.27
CA LYS A 407 0.94 -28.26 -5.57
C LYS A 407 -0.59 -28.34 -5.34
N VAL A 408 -1.33 -27.36 -5.87
CA VAL A 408 -2.80 -27.44 -5.95
C VAL A 408 -3.13 -28.35 -7.14
N GLY A 409 -4.05 -29.29 -6.91
CA GLY A 409 -4.04 -30.60 -7.56
C GLY A 409 -4.43 -30.67 -9.03
N GLU A 410 -3.96 -31.74 -9.67
CA GLU A 410 -4.68 -32.41 -10.76
C GLU A 410 -4.79 -33.89 -10.40
N SER A 411 -6.01 -34.40 -10.58
CA SER A 411 -6.40 -35.78 -10.34
C SER A 411 -6.07 -36.59 -11.60
N THR A 412 -5.04 -37.43 -11.53
CA THR A 412 -4.89 -38.55 -12.47
C THR A 412 -4.34 -39.77 -11.74
N VAL A 413 -5.10 -40.84 -11.81
CA VAL A 413 -4.79 -42.17 -11.28
C VAL A 413 -3.79 -42.81 -12.23
N HIS A 414 -2.54 -43.02 -11.78
CA HIS A 414 -1.68 -44.05 -12.35
C HIS A 414 -0.88 -44.73 -11.23
N SER A 415 -1.08 -46.05 -11.12
CA SER A 415 -0.40 -46.97 -10.22
C SER A 415 1.09 -47.09 -10.59
N LEU A 416 1.96 -46.81 -9.62
CA LEU A 416 3.38 -47.19 -9.66
C LEU A 416 3.69 -48.13 -8.47
N PRO A 417 4.55 -49.14 -8.65
CA PRO A 417 4.80 -50.19 -7.66
C PRO A 417 5.65 -49.66 -6.49
N PRO A 418 5.60 -50.31 -5.31
CA PRO A 418 6.28 -49.81 -4.12
C PRO A 418 7.82 -49.98 -4.24
N PRO A 419 8.61 -49.00 -3.76
CA PRO A 419 10.07 -49.13 -3.74
C PRO A 419 10.54 -50.04 -2.60
N THR A 420 11.52 -50.88 -2.92
CA THR A 420 12.29 -51.72 -2.01
C THR A 420 13.07 -50.89 -0.97
N ILE A 421 12.96 -51.26 0.30
CA ILE A 421 13.71 -50.68 1.43
C ILE A 421 15.04 -51.42 1.59
N PRO A 422 16.21 -50.76 1.61
CA PRO A 422 17.44 -51.36 2.11
C PRO A 422 17.38 -51.45 3.64
N ALA A 423 17.60 -52.65 4.16
CA ALA A 423 17.61 -52.95 5.59
C ALA A 423 18.74 -52.19 6.31
N GLY A 424 18.41 -51.51 7.41
CA GLY A 424 19.40 -51.13 8.41
C GLY A 424 19.31 -49.72 8.97
N MET A 425 18.21 -49.34 9.62
CA MET A 425 18.27 -48.41 10.76
C MET A 425 17.00 -48.57 11.61
N ARG A 426 17.15 -49.16 12.80
CA ARG A 426 16.11 -49.29 13.82
C ARG A 426 15.86 -47.92 14.47
N LEU A 427 14.63 -47.41 14.38
CA LEU A 427 14.12 -46.40 15.31
C LEU A 427 13.02 -47.04 16.16
N LYS A 428 13.19 -46.97 17.48
CA LYS A 428 12.25 -47.50 18.49
C LYS A 428 10.94 -46.69 18.47
N PRO A 429 9.78 -47.32 18.71
CA PRO A 429 8.51 -46.62 18.84
C PRO A 429 8.43 -45.92 20.21
N ALA A 430 8.10 -44.63 20.20
CA ALA A 430 7.54 -43.95 21.36
C ALA A 430 6.02 -43.83 21.16
N THR A 431 5.31 -44.56 22.00
CA THR A 431 3.86 -44.55 22.20
C THR A 431 3.38 -43.17 22.62
N PHE A 432 2.30 -42.69 22.00
CA PHE A 432 1.39 -41.72 22.61
C PHE A 432 0.03 -42.42 22.77
N GLU A 433 -0.37 -42.62 24.03
CA GLU A 433 -1.74 -42.96 24.40
C GLU A 433 -2.66 -41.74 24.25
N LEU A 434 -3.95 -42.04 24.05
CA LEU A 434 -5.08 -41.21 23.63
C LEU A 434 -5.35 -39.95 24.47
#